data_AF-Q6H7I6-F1
#
_entry.id   AF-Q6H7I6-F1
#
_cell.length_a   1.000
_cell.length_b   1.000
_cell.length_c   1.000
_cell.angle_alpha   90.00
_cell.angle_beta   90.00
_cell.angle_gamma   90.00
#
_symmetry.space_group_name_H-M   'P 1'
#
loop_
_entity.id
_entity.type
_entity.pdbx_description
1 polymer ?
#
loop_
_entity_poly.entity_id
_entity_poly.type
_entity_poly.pdbx_seq_one_letter_code
_entity_poly.pdbx_strand_id
1 'polypeptide(L)'
;MFLESPVGVGFSYTNTSSDLQQLGDKITADDAYIFLLNWFKRFPQYKSHDFYIAGESYAGHYVPQLSEKIFDGNKQGPKENYINFKGFMIGNALMDDETDQTGMIDYAWDHAVISDRVYADVKKYCNFSMENVTDACDSALTEYFAVYRLIDMYSLYTPVCTEVSSSAAFGQRQVAVHGAAPKIFSKYHGWYMRPAGYDPCTSDHAEVYFNRADVQEALHANVTNIGYNWTHCSDVIGKWRDAPFSTLPIIRKLVAGGIRVWVFSGDTDGRIPVTSTRLTLNKLGLKTVQEWTPWYDHQQVGGWTILYEGLTFVTIRGAGHEVPLHAPRQALSLFSHFLADKKMPPTAFP
;
A
#
# COMPACT_ATOMS: atom_id res chain seq x y z
N MET A 1 -15.88 -4.12 1.70
CA MET A 1 -16.04 -4.02 0.23
C MET A 1 -14.64 -3.88 -0.34
N PHE A 2 -14.27 -4.73 -1.29
CA PHE A 2 -13.03 -4.59 -2.07
C PHE A 2 -13.42 -4.09 -3.45
N LEU A 3 -12.73 -3.07 -3.95
CA LEU A 3 -12.98 -2.45 -5.24
C LEU A 3 -11.71 -2.53 -6.08
N GLU A 4 -11.78 -3.26 -7.19
CA GLU A 4 -10.72 -3.28 -8.19
C GLU A 4 -10.84 -2.01 -9.04
N SER A 5 -9.84 -1.14 -8.95
CA SER A 5 -9.84 0.19 -9.58
C SER A 5 -8.40 0.60 -9.89
N PRO A 6 -8.15 1.33 -10.99
CA PRO A 6 -9.11 1.81 -11.99
C PRO A 6 -9.55 0.72 -12.97
N VAL A 7 -10.27 1.13 -14.02
CA VAL A 7 -10.57 0.26 -15.15
C VAL A 7 -9.29 -0.35 -15.75
N GLY A 8 -9.33 -1.64 -16.05
CA GLY A 8 -8.18 -2.44 -16.46
C GLY A 8 -7.56 -3.26 -15.32
N VAL A 9 -7.90 -2.99 -14.05
CA VAL A 9 -7.40 -3.76 -12.89
C VAL A 9 -8.31 -4.94 -12.59
N GLY A 10 -7.72 -6.13 -12.43
CA GLY A 10 -8.44 -7.35 -12.07
C GLY A 10 -9.59 -7.65 -13.02
N PHE A 11 -10.82 -7.65 -12.52
CA PHE A 11 -12.05 -7.84 -13.29
C PHE A 11 -12.73 -6.54 -13.74
N SER A 12 -12.18 -5.36 -13.42
CA SER A 12 -12.73 -4.07 -13.85
C SER A 12 -12.35 -3.76 -15.29
N TYR A 13 -13.34 -3.53 -16.16
CA TYR A 13 -13.13 -3.38 -17.61
C TYR A 13 -13.92 -2.21 -18.23
N THR A 14 -13.54 -1.83 -19.46
CA THR A 14 -14.25 -0.87 -20.31
C THR A 14 -14.52 -1.51 -21.67
N ASN A 15 -15.61 -1.10 -22.32
CA ASN A 15 -15.88 -1.43 -23.72
C ASN A 15 -15.21 -0.44 -24.70
N THR A 16 -14.59 0.64 -24.18
CA THR A 16 -13.98 1.69 -24.98
C THR A 16 -12.48 1.71 -24.74
N SER A 17 -11.70 1.21 -25.71
CA SER A 17 -10.25 1.05 -25.57
C SER A 17 -9.48 2.37 -25.32
N SER A 18 -10.04 3.52 -25.71
CA SER A 18 -9.43 4.82 -25.47
C SER A 18 -9.39 5.22 -23.99
N ASP A 19 -10.25 4.65 -23.14
CA ASP A 19 -10.31 5.01 -21.71
C ASP A 19 -9.01 4.59 -21.00
N LEU A 20 -8.44 3.45 -21.40
CA LEU A 20 -7.15 2.94 -20.89
C LEU A 20 -5.98 3.87 -21.20
N GLN A 21 -6.13 4.76 -22.19
CA GLN A 21 -5.11 5.75 -22.53
C GLN A 21 -5.24 7.05 -21.73
N GLN A 22 -6.33 7.21 -20.97
CA GLN A 22 -6.68 8.44 -20.24
C GLN A 22 -6.57 8.28 -18.72
N LEU A 23 -6.04 7.15 -18.25
CA LEU A 23 -5.89 6.82 -16.84
C LEU A 23 -4.96 7.78 -16.10
N GLY A 24 -5.30 8.01 -14.84
CA GLY A 24 -4.65 8.97 -13.96
C GLY A 24 -5.43 9.14 -12.66
N ASP A 25 -4.88 9.87 -11.71
CA ASP A 25 -5.46 9.97 -10.37
C ASP A 25 -6.84 10.65 -10.37
N LYS A 26 -7.00 11.71 -11.17
CA LYS A 26 -8.27 12.45 -11.22
C LYS A 26 -9.43 11.58 -11.69
N ILE A 27 -9.28 10.89 -12.82
CA ILE A 27 -10.34 10.03 -13.38
C ILE A 27 -10.62 8.85 -12.45
N THR A 28 -9.58 8.28 -11.83
CA THR A 28 -9.72 7.18 -10.87
C THR A 28 -10.57 7.60 -9.66
N ALA A 29 -10.33 8.80 -9.11
CA ALA A 29 -11.13 9.32 -8.00
C ALA A 29 -12.58 9.65 -8.42
N ASP A 30 -12.78 10.20 -9.61
CA ASP A 30 -14.11 10.50 -10.16
C ASP A 30 -14.94 9.23 -10.38
N ASP A 31 -14.36 8.21 -11.02
CA ASP A 31 -15.03 6.94 -11.31
C ASP A 31 -15.32 6.16 -10.03
N ALA A 32 -14.39 6.11 -9.08
CA ALA A 32 -14.61 5.47 -7.79
C ALA A 32 -15.73 6.18 -6.99
N TYR A 33 -15.82 7.51 -7.05
CA TYR A 33 -16.91 8.24 -6.42
C TYR A 33 -18.26 7.93 -7.08
N ILE A 34 -18.33 7.90 -8.42
CA ILE A 34 -19.54 7.50 -9.16
C ILE A 34 -19.94 6.06 -8.83
N PHE A 35 -18.97 5.14 -8.75
CA PHE A 35 -19.19 3.77 -8.32
C PHE A 35 -19.85 3.72 -6.94
N LEU A 36 -19.32 4.44 -5.94
CA LEU A 36 -19.89 4.47 -4.60
C LEU A 36 -21.33 4.99 -4.57
N LEU A 37 -21.61 6.06 -5.31
CA LEU A 37 -22.99 6.59 -5.42
C LEU A 37 -23.94 5.54 -5.98
N ASN A 38 -23.53 4.80 -7.01
CA ASN A 38 -24.34 3.73 -7.59
C ASN A 38 -24.43 2.50 -6.68
N TRP A 39 -23.36 2.17 -5.95
CA TRP A 39 -23.34 1.09 -4.99
C TRP A 39 -24.34 1.34 -3.85
N PHE A 40 -24.38 2.54 -3.28
CA PHE A 40 -25.36 2.90 -2.24
C PHE A 40 -26.80 2.98 -2.76
N LYS A 41 -27.01 3.29 -4.06
CA LYS A 41 -28.33 3.17 -4.68
C LYS A 41 -28.77 1.71 -4.82
N ARG A 42 -27.84 0.82 -5.16
CA ARG A 42 -28.10 -0.63 -5.28
C ARG A 42 -28.27 -1.32 -3.93
N PHE A 43 -27.52 -0.87 -2.91
CA PHE A 43 -27.52 -1.43 -1.56
C PHE A 43 -27.90 -0.37 -0.50
N PRO A 44 -29.14 0.15 -0.54
CA PRO A 44 -29.55 1.26 0.32
C PRO A 44 -29.53 0.92 1.82
N GLN A 45 -29.56 -0.36 2.19
CA GLN A 45 -29.48 -0.81 3.58
C GLN A 45 -28.17 -0.40 4.28
N TYR A 46 -27.10 -0.13 3.53
CA TYR A 46 -25.83 0.30 4.10
C TYR A 46 -25.66 1.82 4.19
N LYS A 47 -26.62 2.60 3.66
CA LYS A 47 -26.47 4.07 3.56
C LYS A 47 -26.40 4.77 4.92
N SER A 48 -27.01 4.19 5.95
CA SER A 48 -26.96 4.70 7.33
C SER A 48 -25.71 4.29 8.09
N HIS A 49 -24.92 3.34 7.60
CA HIS A 49 -23.73 2.86 8.29
C HIS A 49 -22.61 3.89 8.22
N ASP A 50 -21.75 3.90 9.24
CA ASP A 50 -20.51 4.67 9.16
C ASP A 50 -19.64 4.13 8.03
N PHE A 51 -19.24 5.01 7.13
CA PHE A 51 -18.44 4.69 5.98
C PHE A 51 -17.00 5.14 6.18
N TYR A 52 -16.08 4.20 5.95
CA TYR A 52 -14.64 4.42 6.04
C TYR A 52 -13.97 3.89 4.77
N ILE A 53 -12.85 4.50 4.39
CA ILE A 53 -12.02 4.03 3.28
C ILE A 53 -10.69 3.56 3.85
N ALA A 54 -10.20 2.42 3.36
CA ALA A 54 -8.86 1.94 3.68
C ALA A 54 -8.13 1.57 2.38
N GLY A 55 -6.81 1.75 2.36
CA GLY A 55 -5.96 1.35 1.25
C GLY A 55 -4.49 1.33 1.64
N GLU A 56 -3.63 0.82 0.77
CA GLU A 56 -2.19 0.75 1.00
C GLU A 56 -1.38 1.20 -0.22
N SER A 57 -0.09 1.48 -0.02
CA SER A 57 0.84 1.79 -1.11
C SER A 57 0.44 3.05 -1.88
N TYR A 58 0.27 2.95 -3.19
CA TYR A 58 -0.23 4.03 -4.05
C TYR A 58 -1.63 4.52 -3.66
N ALA A 59 -2.37 3.78 -2.83
CA ALA A 59 -3.61 4.27 -2.25
C ALA A 59 -3.42 5.49 -1.32
N GLY A 60 -2.19 5.88 -0.98
CA GLY A 60 -1.90 7.20 -0.43
C GLY A 60 -2.23 8.38 -1.36
N HIS A 61 -2.43 8.11 -2.67
CA HIS A 61 -3.08 8.99 -3.63
C HIS A 61 -4.59 8.72 -3.69
N TYR A 62 -4.97 7.49 -4.01
CA TYR A 62 -6.38 7.14 -4.27
C TYR A 62 -7.31 7.46 -3.11
N VAL A 63 -6.91 7.11 -1.87
CA VAL A 63 -7.78 7.24 -0.70
C VAL A 63 -8.00 8.70 -0.32
N PRO A 64 -6.98 9.58 -0.17
CA PRO A 64 -7.23 11.00 0.07
C PRO A 64 -8.05 11.66 -1.04
N GLN A 65 -7.79 11.37 -2.31
CA GLN A 65 -8.50 11.99 -3.43
C GLN A 65 -9.96 11.55 -3.51
N LEU A 66 -10.25 10.25 -3.33
CA LEU A 66 -11.63 9.77 -3.22
C LEU A 66 -12.34 10.34 -1.98
N SER A 67 -11.63 10.42 -0.86
CA SER A 67 -12.16 11.01 0.38
C SER A 67 -12.52 12.48 0.19
N GLU A 68 -11.73 13.24 -0.59
CA GLU A 68 -12.04 14.61 -0.96
C GLU A 68 -13.32 14.72 -1.80
N LYS A 69 -13.48 13.85 -2.80
CA LYS A 69 -14.70 13.80 -3.63
C LYS A 69 -15.95 13.57 -2.79
N ILE A 70 -15.89 12.64 -1.85
CA ILE A 70 -17.00 12.36 -0.93
C ILE A 70 -17.24 13.53 0.02
N PHE A 71 -16.18 14.11 0.58
CA PHE A 71 -16.28 15.23 1.52
C PHE A 71 -16.92 16.47 0.88
N ASP A 72 -16.46 16.86 -0.31
CA ASP A 72 -17.02 17.99 -1.05
C ASP A 72 -18.43 17.66 -1.58
N GLY A 73 -18.63 16.43 -2.05
CA GLY A 73 -19.93 15.91 -2.48
C GLY A 73 -20.99 15.93 -1.39
N ASN A 74 -20.64 15.61 -0.15
CA ASN A 74 -21.54 15.70 1.01
C ASN A 74 -21.91 17.15 1.38
N LYS A 75 -21.02 18.12 1.10
CA LYS A 75 -21.25 19.54 1.40
C LYS A 75 -22.08 20.25 0.34
N GLN A 76 -21.87 19.91 -0.92
CA GLN A 76 -22.39 20.67 -2.07
C GLN A 76 -23.41 19.88 -2.89
N GLY A 77 -23.39 18.55 -2.80
CA GLY A 77 -24.23 17.65 -3.56
C GLY A 77 -25.63 17.47 -2.96
N PRO A 78 -26.51 16.78 -3.69
CA PRO A 78 -27.88 16.59 -3.27
C PRO A 78 -27.97 15.54 -2.16
N LYS A 79 -28.98 15.64 -1.28
CA LYS A 79 -29.09 14.82 -0.06
C LYS A 79 -29.16 13.32 -0.35
N GLU A 80 -29.70 12.92 -1.49
CA GLU A 80 -29.74 11.53 -1.92
C GLU A 80 -28.36 10.93 -2.21
N ASN A 81 -27.34 11.75 -2.46
CA ASN A 81 -25.96 11.30 -2.67
C ASN A 81 -25.12 11.34 -1.39
N TYR A 82 -25.70 11.75 -0.25
CA TYR A 82 -24.99 11.80 1.01
C TYR A 82 -24.47 10.41 1.43
N ILE A 83 -23.16 10.34 1.72
CA ILE A 83 -22.48 9.17 2.27
C ILE A 83 -22.08 9.51 3.71
N ASN A 84 -22.40 8.65 4.68
CA ASN A 84 -22.05 8.86 6.09
C ASN A 84 -20.55 8.62 6.35
N PHE A 85 -19.69 9.41 5.71
CA PHE A 85 -18.24 9.27 5.70
C PHE A 85 -17.61 9.80 6.99
N LYS A 86 -16.84 8.95 7.66
CA LYS A 86 -16.26 9.23 8.98
C LYS A 86 -14.74 9.39 8.98
N GLY A 87 -14.05 8.72 8.07
CA GLY A 87 -12.60 8.69 8.09
C GLY A 87 -11.99 7.74 7.09
N PHE A 88 -10.67 7.80 7.02
CA PHE A 88 -9.91 6.85 6.23
C PHE A 88 -8.62 6.43 6.93
N MET A 89 -8.08 5.28 6.52
CA MET A 89 -6.75 4.84 6.93
C MET A 89 -5.91 4.42 5.74
N ILE A 90 -4.62 4.77 5.74
CA ILE A 90 -3.69 4.45 4.66
C ILE A 90 -2.42 3.81 5.19
N GLY A 91 -2.03 2.67 4.60
CA GLY A 91 -0.89 1.86 5.00
C GLY A 91 0.30 1.98 4.06
N ASN A 92 1.51 2.12 4.58
CA ASN A 92 2.76 2.17 3.82
C ASN A 92 2.60 3.05 2.57
N ALA A 93 2.06 4.26 2.78
CA ALA A 93 1.35 5.00 1.74
C ALA A 93 2.22 6.06 1.06
N LEU A 94 2.22 6.08 -0.26
CA LEU A 94 2.86 7.14 -1.06
C LEU A 94 2.02 8.41 -0.92
N MET A 95 2.57 9.47 -0.35
CA MET A 95 1.84 10.70 -0.04
C MET A 95 2.55 11.96 -0.52
N ASP A 96 3.87 11.91 -0.63
CA ASP A 96 4.68 13.03 -1.07
C ASP A 96 5.92 12.45 -1.74
N ASP A 97 6.06 12.73 -3.03
CA ASP A 97 7.36 12.62 -3.70
C ASP A 97 8.38 13.49 -2.93
N GLU A 98 9.65 13.67 -3.27
CA GLU A 98 10.63 14.26 -2.32
C GLU A 98 10.81 13.45 -1.02
N THR A 99 9.87 13.54 -0.05
CA THR A 99 10.05 12.95 1.28
C THR A 99 9.97 11.44 1.24
N ASP A 100 9.08 10.85 0.42
CA ASP A 100 8.98 9.41 0.31
C ASP A 100 10.23 8.79 -0.32
N GLN A 101 10.79 9.39 -1.38
CA GLN A 101 12.02 8.92 -2.02
C GLN A 101 13.24 9.19 -1.13
N THR A 102 13.29 10.33 -0.45
CA THR A 102 14.39 10.62 0.50
C THR A 102 14.44 9.57 1.61
N GLY A 103 13.29 9.27 2.22
CA GLY A 103 13.21 8.28 3.30
C GLY A 103 13.51 6.86 2.85
N MET A 104 13.17 6.51 1.61
CA MET A 104 13.47 5.22 1.00
C MET A 104 14.99 5.00 0.88
N ILE A 105 15.74 6.00 0.41
CA ILE A 105 17.20 5.93 0.30
C ILE A 105 17.87 5.86 1.68
N ASP A 106 17.42 6.68 2.63
CA ASP A 106 17.97 6.71 3.99
C ASP A 106 17.77 5.38 4.71
N TYR A 107 16.55 4.82 4.60
CA TYR A 107 16.22 3.54 5.18
C TYR A 107 17.09 2.40 4.65
N ALA A 108 17.29 2.32 3.33
CA ALA A 108 18.13 1.29 2.73
C ALA A 108 19.59 1.37 3.21
N TRP A 109 20.12 2.58 3.38
CA TRP A 109 21.48 2.77 3.90
C TRP A 109 21.57 2.36 5.38
N ASP A 110 20.66 2.84 6.22
CA ASP A 110 20.62 2.52 7.65
C ASP A 110 20.40 1.02 7.93
N HIS A 111 19.77 0.29 6.99
CA HIS A 111 19.49 -1.15 7.10
C HIS A 111 20.57 -2.00 6.41
N ALA A 112 21.71 -1.41 6.05
CA ALA A 112 22.83 -2.06 5.38
C ALA A 112 22.47 -2.75 4.05
N VAL A 113 21.43 -2.26 3.37
CA VAL A 113 20.99 -2.76 2.06
C VAL A 113 21.88 -2.18 0.95
N ILE A 114 22.35 -0.93 1.11
CA ILE A 114 23.25 -0.27 0.16
C ILE A 114 24.54 0.19 0.83
N SER A 115 25.62 0.29 0.04
CA SER A 115 26.92 0.78 0.51
C SER A 115 26.96 2.30 0.68
N ASP A 116 27.90 2.79 1.50
CA ASP A 116 28.17 4.24 1.67
C ASP A 116 28.42 4.95 0.33
N ARG A 117 29.06 4.28 -0.63
CA ARG A 117 29.31 4.83 -1.97
C ARG A 117 27.98 5.10 -2.71
N VAL A 118 27.13 4.08 -2.79
CA VAL A 118 25.82 4.19 -3.49
C VAL A 118 24.95 5.25 -2.81
N TYR A 119 24.92 5.27 -1.47
CA TYR A 119 24.20 6.29 -0.72
C TYR A 119 24.73 7.71 -1.02
N ALA A 120 26.04 7.91 -0.97
CA ALA A 120 26.67 9.20 -1.28
C ALA A 120 26.42 9.65 -2.71
N ASP A 121 26.47 8.74 -3.69
CA ASP A 121 26.21 9.05 -5.10
C ASP A 121 24.75 9.49 -5.31
N VAL A 122 23.78 8.77 -4.74
CA VAL A 122 22.36 9.18 -4.82
C VAL A 122 22.15 10.55 -4.17
N LYS A 123 22.69 10.78 -2.96
CA LYS A 123 22.57 12.09 -2.27
C LYS A 123 23.24 13.24 -3.03
N LYS A 124 24.27 12.96 -3.83
CA LYS A 124 24.98 13.96 -4.62
C LYS A 124 24.28 14.31 -5.93
N TYR A 125 23.74 13.30 -6.62
CA TYR A 125 23.25 13.47 -7.99
C TYR A 125 21.73 13.62 -8.08
N CYS A 126 20.98 13.15 -7.08
CA CYS A 126 19.53 13.20 -7.08
C CYS A 126 18.97 14.38 -6.27
N ASN A 127 17.98 15.06 -6.84
CA ASN A 127 17.15 16.02 -6.14
C ASN A 127 15.68 15.57 -6.28
N PHE A 128 15.14 14.97 -5.21
CA PHE A 128 13.80 14.40 -5.23
C PHE A 128 12.68 15.44 -5.19
N SER A 129 12.98 16.73 -4.97
CA SER A 129 11.99 17.82 -5.06
C SER A 129 11.69 18.24 -6.51
N MET A 130 12.37 17.64 -7.50
CA MET A 130 12.22 17.94 -8.92
C MET A 130 11.53 16.79 -9.64
N GLU A 131 10.60 17.10 -10.56
CA GLU A 131 9.92 16.09 -11.38
C GLU A 131 10.86 15.37 -12.34
N ASN A 132 11.88 16.08 -12.85
CA ASN A 132 12.80 15.53 -13.85
C ASN A 132 14.10 15.03 -13.20
N VAL A 133 14.44 13.79 -13.52
CA VAL A 133 15.67 13.13 -13.09
C VAL A 133 16.79 13.39 -14.11
N THR A 134 18.01 13.67 -13.64
CA THR A 134 19.19 13.79 -14.51
C THR A 134 19.79 12.42 -14.80
N ASP A 135 20.50 12.26 -15.93
CA ASP A 135 21.19 10.99 -16.27
C ASP A 135 22.14 10.49 -15.17
N ALA A 136 22.76 11.42 -14.43
CA ALA A 136 23.63 11.11 -13.30
C ALA A 136 22.84 10.52 -12.12
N CYS A 137 21.67 11.09 -11.81
CA CYS A 137 20.79 10.53 -10.79
C CYS A 137 20.22 9.18 -11.24
N ASP A 138 19.80 9.04 -12.50
CA ASP A 138 19.27 7.79 -13.04
C ASP A 138 20.30 6.65 -12.96
N SER A 139 21.57 6.96 -13.24
CA SER A 139 22.68 6.02 -13.06
C SER A 139 22.86 5.61 -11.59
N ALA A 140 22.81 6.57 -10.65
CA ALA A 140 22.91 6.29 -9.22
C ALA A 140 21.72 5.46 -8.71
N LEU A 141 20.50 5.75 -9.17
CA LEU A 141 19.30 4.99 -8.85
C LEU A 141 19.33 3.58 -9.45
N THR A 142 19.95 3.40 -10.62
CA THR A 142 20.15 2.07 -11.21
C THR A 142 21.03 1.19 -10.31
N GLU A 143 22.10 1.73 -9.73
CA GLU A 143 22.91 1.02 -8.75
C GLU A 143 22.13 0.73 -7.46
N TYR A 144 21.37 1.71 -6.97
CA TYR A 144 20.48 1.55 -5.82
C TYR A 144 19.49 0.39 -6.01
N PHE A 145 18.79 0.33 -7.15
CA PHE A 145 17.79 -0.69 -7.42
C PHE A 145 18.37 -2.07 -7.77
N ALA A 146 19.69 -2.19 -7.96
CA ALA A 146 20.31 -3.47 -8.30
C ALA A 146 20.21 -4.49 -7.16
N VAL A 147 20.27 -4.05 -5.90
CA VAL A 147 20.21 -4.95 -4.72
C VAL A 147 18.84 -5.62 -4.56
N TYR A 148 17.76 -4.93 -4.93
CA TYR A 148 16.39 -5.47 -4.88
C TYR A 148 16.09 -6.50 -5.98
N ARG A 149 17.09 -6.89 -6.77
CA ARG A 149 17.05 -8.11 -7.59
C ARG A 149 17.40 -9.37 -6.79
N LEU A 150 17.98 -9.18 -5.60
CA LEU A 150 18.48 -10.24 -4.72
C LEU A 150 17.60 -10.43 -3.47
N ILE A 151 16.96 -9.36 -3.02
CA ILE A 151 16.09 -9.32 -1.84
C ILE A 151 14.74 -8.69 -2.18
N ASP A 152 13.72 -8.95 -1.38
CA ASP A 152 12.42 -8.29 -1.51
C ASP A 152 12.49 -6.87 -0.93
N MET A 153 12.10 -5.87 -1.75
CA MET A 153 11.98 -4.49 -1.31
C MET A 153 10.76 -4.28 -0.40
N TYR A 154 9.71 -5.08 -0.55
CA TYR A 154 8.47 -4.94 0.20
C TYR A 154 8.57 -5.48 1.63
N SER A 155 9.58 -6.29 1.93
CA SER A 155 9.88 -6.75 3.28
C SER A 155 11.31 -7.25 3.37
N LEU A 156 12.21 -6.43 3.93
CA LEU A 156 13.65 -6.66 3.91
C LEU A 156 14.10 -7.98 4.56
N TYR A 157 13.30 -8.52 5.48
CA TYR A 157 13.69 -9.64 6.34
C TYR A 157 12.89 -10.92 6.07
N THR A 158 12.04 -10.94 5.04
CA THR A 158 11.26 -12.12 4.67
C THR A 158 11.86 -12.86 3.47
N PRO A 159 11.59 -14.17 3.34
CA PRO A 159 12.02 -14.94 2.17
C PRO A 159 11.25 -14.50 0.91
N VAL A 160 11.87 -14.65 -0.26
CA VAL A 160 11.24 -14.51 -1.58
C VAL A 160 10.66 -15.83 -2.07
N CYS A 161 9.72 -15.79 -3.01
CA CYS A 161 9.19 -16.98 -3.67
C CYS A 161 10.27 -17.61 -4.57
N THR A 162 10.55 -18.91 -4.43
CA THR A 162 11.62 -19.61 -5.17
C THR A 162 11.12 -20.75 -6.07
N GLU A 163 9.83 -21.08 -6.07
CA GLU A 163 9.27 -22.19 -6.86
C GLU A 163 8.56 -21.68 -8.11
N VAL A 164 9.22 -21.75 -9.27
CA VAL A 164 8.58 -21.52 -10.57
C VAL A 164 8.08 -22.86 -11.12
N SER A 165 6.77 -23.03 -11.19
CA SER A 165 6.15 -24.10 -11.96
C SER A 165 6.40 -23.84 -13.45
N SER A 166 6.99 -24.84 -14.11
CA SER A 166 7.36 -24.83 -15.51
C SER A 166 6.18 -24.60 -16.45
N SER A 167 6.20 -23.50 -17.25
CA SER A 167 6.02 -23.49 -18.72
C SER A 167 5.41 -22.18 -19.27
N ALA A 168 6.22 -21.26 -19.80
CA ALA A 168 5.98 -20.50 -21.05
C ALA A 168 7.13 -19.50 -21.31
N ALA A 169 7.64 -19.47 -22.53
CA ALA A 169 8.75 -18.65 -23.02
C ALA A 169 8.29 -17.19 -23.28
N PHE A 170 9.05 -16.08 -23.30
CA PHE A 170 10.48 -15.73 -23.45
C PHE A 170 10.64 -14.28 -22.91
N GLY A 171 11.76 -13.94 -22.26
CA GLY A 171 12.25 -12.54 -22.14
C GLY A 171 12.42 -11.99 -20.71
N GLN A 172 13.67 -11.94 -20.22
CA GLN A 172 14.16 -11.13 -19.08
C GLN A 172 13.37 -11.15 -17.75
N ARG A 173 13.63 -12.16 -16.91
CA ARG A 173 14.02 -12.11 -15.47
C ARG A 173 13.67 -13.43 -14.82
N GLN A 174 14.63 -13.99 -14.06
CA GLN A 174 14.51 -14.33 -12.63
C GLN A 174 15.64 -15.29 -12.23
N VAL A 175 16.22 -15.03 -11.06
CA VAL A 175 17.45 -15.66 -10.57
C VAL A 175 17.11 -17.06 -10.06
N ALA A 176 17.56 -18.08 -10.78
CA ALA A 176 17.58 -19.45 -10.28
C ALA A 176 18.69 -19.58 -9.22
N VAL A 177 18.33 -19.78 -7.95
CA VAL A 177 19.28 -20.16 -6.90
C VAL A 177 19.29 -21.68 -6.80
N HIS A 178 20.27 -22.33 -7.44
CA HIS A 178 20.68 -23.67 -7.05
C HIS A 178 21.70 -23.55 -5.90
N GLY A 179 21.28 -23.83 -4.68
CA GLY A 179 22.14 -23.84 -3.50
C GLY A 179 22.03 -25.15 -2.73
N ALA A 180 23.15 -25.86 -2.57
CA ALA A 180 23.24 -27.09 -1.79
C ALA A 180 23.19 -26.81 -0.28
N ALA A 181 22.40 -27.59 0.47
CA ALA A 181 22.38 -27.57 1.92
C ALA A 181 23.44 -28.52 2.53
N PRO A 182 24.11 -28.18 3.65
CA PRO A 182 24.96 -29.10 4.39
C PRO A 182 24.17 -30.28 4.97
N LYS A 183 24.66 -31.51 4.76
CA LYS A 183 23.99 -32.82 5.07
C LYS A 183 23.45 -33.04 6.50
N ILE A 184 23.79 -32.20 7.47
CA ILE A 184 23.46 -32.42 8.90
C ILE A 184 22.13 -31.79 9.32
N PHE A 185 21.75 -30.65 8.74
CA PHE A 185 20.53 -29.93 9.16
C PHE A 185 19.28 -30.28 8.34
N SER A 186 19.42 -30.96 7.20
CA SER A 186 18.29 -31.43 6.37
C SER A 186 17.45 -32.57 6.98
N LYS A 187 17.83 -33.06 8.17
CA LYS A 187 17.20 -34.21 8.83
C LYS A 187 16.29 -33.84 10.00
N TYR A 188 16.19 -32.57 10.38
CA TYR A 188 15.36 -32.14 11.51
C TYR A 188 14.04 -31.53 11.00
N HIS A 189 12.93 -32.18 11.34
CA HIS A 189 11.56 -31.76 10.95
C HIS A 189 11.20 -30.35 11.47
N GLY A 190 11.87 -29.88 12.53
CA GLY A 190 11.76 -28.51 13.05
C GLY A 190 12.36 -27.42 12.16
N TRP A 191 13.11 -27.75 11.10
CA TRP A 191 13.62 -26.79 10.11
C TRP A 191 12.56 -26.39 9.08
N TYR A 192 11.50 -27.19 8.95
CA TYR A 192 10.38 -27.00 8.02
C TYR A 192 9.13 -26.47 8.71
N MET A 193 9.20 -26.14 10.00
CA MET A 193 8.13 -25.43 10.69
C MET A 193 8.12 -23.98 10.22
N ARG A 194 7.33 -23.71 9.17
CA ARG A 194 6.92 -22.35 8.84
C ARG A 194 6.13 -21.82 10.04
N PRO A 195 6.47 -20.66 10.61
CA PRO A 195 5.49 -19.88 11.36
C PRO A 195 4.26 -19.73 10.46
N ALA A 196 3.07 -20.03 10.97
CA ALA A 196 1.85 -19.73 10.24
C ALA A 196 1.83 -18.22 9.91
N GLY A 197 1.58 -17.85 8.65
CA GLY A 197 1.19 -16.47 8.31
C GLY A 197 1.65 -15.94 6.96
N TYR A 198 2.90 -16.16 6.56
CA TYR A 198 3.46 -15.54 5.35
C TYR A 198 3.89 -16.58 4.31
N ASP A 199 3.31 -16.47 3.12
CA ASP A 199 3.70 -17.24 1.94
C ASP A 199 4.11 -16.28 0.81
N PRO A 200 5.39 -16.23 0.43
CA PRO A 200 5.86 -15.27 -0.57
C PRO A 200 5.30 -15.54 -1.98
N CYS A 201 4.72 -16.72 -2.23
CA CYS A 201 4.10 -17.08 -3.51
C CYS A 201 2.58 -16.79 -3.55
N THR A 202 2.04 -16.07 -2.55
CA THR A 202 0.59 -15.80 -2.43
C THR A 202 0.01 -15.15 -3.69
N SER A 203 0.74 -14.25 -4.33
CA SER A 203 0.31 -13.58 -5.56
C SER A 203 0.08 -14.58 -6.71
N ASP A 204 1.03 -15.50 -6.93
CA ASP A 204 0.92 -16.55 -7.95
C ASP A 204 -0.29 -17.47 -7.70
N HIS A 205 -0.52 -17.82 -6.43
CA HIS A 205 -1.68 -18.60 -6.02
C HIS A 205 -3.00 -17.86 -6.29
N ALA A 206 -3.04 -16.55 -6.07
CA ALA A 206 -4.20 -15.72 -6.37
C ALA A 206 -4.48 -15.68 -7.88
N GLU A 207 -3.46 -15.51 -8.72
CA GLU A 207 -3.63 -15.50 -10.18
C GLU A 207 -4.17 -16.83 -10.71
N VAL A 208 -3.65 -17.95 -10.22
CA VAL A 208 -4.20 -19.27 -10.56
C VAL A 208 -5.65 -19.40 -10.12
N TYR A 209 -5.98 -18.97 -8.90
CA TYR A 209 -7.32 -19.09 -8.34
C TYR A 209 -8.35 -18.24 -9.09
N PHE A 210 -8.09 -16.94 -9.28
CA PHE A 210 -9.03 -16.01 -9.91
C PHE A 210 -9.20 -16.24 -11.42
N ASN A 211 -8.28 -16.94 -12.09
CA ASN A 211 -8.43 -17.33 -13.49
C ASN A 211 -9.17 -18.65 -13.72
N ARG A 212 -9.59 -19.35 -12.66
CA ARG A 212 -10.45 -20.53 -12.83
C ARG A 212 -11.85 -20.13 -13.25
N ALA A 213 -12.39 -20.84 -14.25
CA ALA A 213 -13.74 -20.58 -14.77
C ALA A 213 -14.83 -20.72 -13.71
N ASP A 214 -14.74 -21.73 -12.84
CA ASP A 214 -15.72 -21.94 -11.76
C ASP A 214 -15.67 -20.84 -10.69
N VAL A 215 -14.48 -20.27 -10.44
CA VAL A 215 -14.31 -19.12 -9.54
C VAL A 215 -14.91 -17.85 -10.16
N GLN A 216 -14.63 -17.57 -11.44
CA GLN A 216 -15.20 -16.41 -12.13
C GLN A 216 -16.72 -16.48 -12.20
N GLU A 217 -17.28 -17.65 -12.49
CA GLU A 217 -18.72 -17.89 -12.48
C GLU A 217 -19.32 -17.61 -11.10
N ALA A 218 -18.71 -18.14 -10.03
CA ALA A 218 -19.17 -17.95 -8.65
C ALA A 218 -19.11 -16.50 -8.17
N LEU A 219 -18.12 -15.73 -8.63
CA LEU A 219 -17.98 -14.30 -8.32
C LEU A 219 -18.87 -13.41 -9.20
N HIS A 220 -19.54 -13.98 -10.21
CA HIS A 220 -20.16 -13.22 -11.30
C HIS A 220 -19.17 -12.24 -11.96
N ALA A 221 -17.91 -12.64 -12.03
CA ALA A 221 -16.83 -11.92 -12.69
C ALA A 221 -16.78 -12.32 -14.18
N ASN A 222 -16.12 -11.50 -15.01
CA ASN A 222 -15.88 -11.79 -16.43
C ASN A 222 -17.14 -12.13 -17.27
N VAL A 223 -18.31 -11.61 -16.89
CA VAL A 223 -19.59 -11.91 -17.58
C VAL A 223 -19.68 -11.38 -19.01
N THR A 224 -18.75 -10.50 -19.40
CA THR A 224 -18.66 -9.91 -20.75
C THR A 224 -17.53 -10.46 -21.60
N ASN A 225 -16.85 -11.53 -21.15
CA ASN A 225 -15.70 -12.10 -21.85
C ASN A 225 -14.58 -11.07 -22.06
N ILE A 226 -14.07 -10.54 -20.95
CA ILE A 226 -12.90 -9.67 -20.82
C ILE A 226 -11.72 -10.32 -21.58
N GLY A 227 -11.07 -9.53 -22.44
CA GLY A 227 -10.02 -10.02 -23.35
C GLY A 227 -8.65 -10.27 -22.71
N TYR A 228 -8.56 -10.31 -21.38
CA TYR A 228 -7.32 -10.51 -20.63
C TYR A 228 -7.59 -11.34 -19.36
N ASN A 229 -6.54 -11.98 -18.85
CA ASN A 229 -6.59 -12.73 -17.60
C ASN A 229 -6.54 -11.79 -16.40
N TRP A 230 -7.10 -12.23 -15.28
CA TRP A 230 -6.90 -11.54 -14.00
C TRP A 230 -5.42 -11.65 -13.62
N THR A 231 -4.80 -10.52 -13.28
CA THR A 231 -3.44 -10.47 -12.73
C THR A 231 -3.44 -9.60 -11.48
N HIS A 232 -2.49 -9.84 -10.58
CA HIS A 232 -2.41 -9.09 -9.33
C HIS A 232 -2.15 -7.59 -9.57
N CYS A 233 -1.29 -7.29 -10.55
CA CYS A 233 -1.05 -5.95 -11.07
C CYS A 233 -1.31 -5.95 -12.58
N SER A 234 -2.00 -4.92 -13.09
CA SER A 234 -2.41 -4.88 -14.49
C SER A 234 -1.38 -4.22 -15.39
N ASP A 235 -0.81 -5.00 -16.31
CA ASP A 235 0.06 -4.50 -17.38
C ASP A 235 -0.72 -3.81 -18.51
N VAL A 236 -2.05 -3.87 -18.48
CA VAL A 236 -2.92 -3.18 -19.45
C VAL A 236 -2.86 -1.66 -19.24
N ILE A 237 -2.51 -1.23 -18.03
CA ILE A 237 -2.31 0.18 -17.69
C ILE A 237 -0.97 0.63 -18.26
N GLY A 238 -1.02 1.33 -19.41
CA GLY A 238 0.17 1.83 -20.08
C GLY A 238 0.75 3.10 -19.45
N LYS A 239 0.14 4.26 -19.75
CA LYS A 239 0.63 5.58 -19.31
C LYS A 239 -0.30 6.17 -18.26
N TRP A 240 0.25 6.45 -17.07
CA TRP A 240 -0.43 7.25 -16.04
C TRP A 240 -0.24 8.74 -16.35
N ARG A 241 -1.34 9.49 -16.52
CA ARG A 241 -1.30 10.87 -17.05
C ARG A 241 -1.08 11.94 -16.00
N ASP A 242 -1.68 11.76 -14.83
CA ASP A 242 -1.62 12.72 -13.75
C ASP A 242 -1.44 11.99 -12.42
N ALA A 243 -0.44 12.44 -11.68
CA ALA A 243 -0.25 12.18 -10.27
C ALA A 243 0.24 13.49 -9.65
N PRO A 244 -0.45 14.07 -8.65
CA PRO A 244 0.06 15.25 -7.98
C PRO A 244 1.32 14.85 -7.21
N PHE A 245 2.31 15.75 -7.17
CA PHE A 245 3.54 15.53 -6.41
C PHE A 245 3.31 15.23 -4.91
N SER A 246 2.17 15.68 -4.36
CA SER A 246 1.84 15.54 -2.95
C SER A 246 0.33 15.51 -2.72
N THR A 247 -0.12 14.61 -1.85
CA THR A 247 -1.52 14.50 -1.40
C THR A 247 -1.74 15.21 -0.06
N LEU A 248 -0.68 15.75 0.55
CA LEU A 248 -0.72 16.49 1.82
C LEU A 248 -1.72 17.65 1.85
N PRO A 249 -1.92 18.45 0.79
CA PRO A 249 -2.96 19.50 0.79
C PRO A 249 -4.37 18.93 1.04
N ILE A 250 -4.65 17.76 0.46
CA ILE A 250 -5.93 17.07 0.62
C ILE A 250 -6.07 16.53 2.04
N ILE A 251 -5.02 15.88 2.57
CA ILE A 251 -5.01 15.39 3.95
C ILE A 251 -5.24 16.55 4.93
N ARG A 252 -4.58 17.70 4.74
CA ARG A 252 -4.78 18.89 5.57
C ARG A 252 -6.22 19.40 5.53
N LYS A 253 -6.82 19.45 4.34
CA LYS A 253 -8.22 19.85 4.15
C LYS A 253 -9.18 18.90 4.88
N LEU A 254 -8.96 17.59 4.79
CA LEU A 254 -9.82 16.58 5.40
C LEU A 254 -9.70 16.57 6.93
N VAL A 255 -8.48 16.69 7.46
CA VAL A 255 -8.22 16.85 8.91
C VAL A 255 -8.92 18.10 9.45
N ALA A 256 -8.76 19.26 8.79
CA ALA A 256 -9.46 20.49 9.17
C ALA A 256 -10.99 20.37 9.04
N GLY A 257 -11.46 19.47 8.17
CA GLY A 257 -12.86 19.10 8.01
C GLY A 257 -13.42 18.19 9.09
N GLY A 258 -12.61 17.75 10.05
CA GLY A 258 -13.02 16.82 11.11
C GLY A 258 -13.10 15.36 10.66
N ILE A 259 -12.52 15.02 9.51
CA ILE A 259 -12.43 13.63 9.04
C ILE A 259 -11.31 12.92 9.80
N ARG A 260 -11.60 11.72 10.34
CA ARG A 260 -10.61 10.91 11.03
C ARG A 260 -9.58 10.37 10.02
N VAL A 261 -8.30 10.64 10.27
CA VAL A 261 -7.19 10.15 9.41
C VAL A 261 -6.24 9.29 10.21
N TRP A 262 -6.00 8.06 9.74
CA TRP A 262 -4.96 7.19 10.28
C TRP A 262 -3.93 6.86 9.20
N VAL A 263 -2.66 6.99 9.53
CA VAL A 263 -1.56 6.52 8.70
C VAL A 263 -0.90 5.37 9.44
N PHE A 264 -0.49 4.32 8.75
CA PHE A 264 0.28 3.25 9.37
C PHE A 264 1.38 2.75 8.47
N SER A 265 2.46 2.23 9.05
CA SER A 265 3.57 1.67 8.28
C SER A 265 4.17 0.44 8.96
N GLY A 266 4.36 -0.64 8.21
CA GLY A 266 5.23 -1.73 8.60
C GLY A 266 6.69 -1.27 8.66
N ASP A 267 7.42 -1.61 9.73
CA ASP A 267 8.79 -1.13 9.94
C ASP A 267 9.88 -1.95 9.22
N THR A 268 9.50 -2.97 8.44
CA THR A 268 10.42 -3.74 7.58
C THR A 268 10.20 -3.47 6.08
N ASP A 269 9.27 -2.59 5.73
CA ASP A 269 9.02 -2.17 4.34
C ASP A 269 10.16 -1.30 3.82
N GLY A 270 10.83 -1.72 2.74
CA GLY A 270 11.83 -0.92 2.05
C GLY A 270 11.29 -0.09 0.88
N ARG A 271 10.03 -0.28 0.49
CA ARG A 271 9.39 0.45 -0.61
C ARG A 271 8.88 1.82 -0.14
N ILE A 272 8.11 1.86 0.94
CA ILE A 272 7.62 3.10 1.57
C ILE A 272 7.85 3.00 3.09
N PRO A 273 9.13 3.08 3.53
CA PRO A 273 9.50 2.81 4.91
C PRO A 273 8.90 3.81 5.91
N VAL A 274 8.94 3.44 7.19
CA VAL A 274 8.62 4.33 8.30
C VAL A 274 9.38 5.67 8.21
N THR A 275 10.63 5.66 7.73
CA THR A 275 11.42 6.89 7.51
C THR A 275 10.75 7.84 6.54
N SER A 276 10.26 7.34 5.40
CA SER A 276 9.48 8.10 4.42
C SER A 276 8.25 8.74 5.05
N THR A 277 7.39 7.91 5.66
CA THR A 277 6.18 8.38 6.33
C THR A 277 6.46 9.44 7.40
N ARG A 278 7.54 9.30 8.18
CA ARG A 278 7.92 10.27 9.21
C ARG A 278 8.35 11.61 8.60
N LEU A 279 9.13 11.61 7.53
CA LEU A 279 9.51 12.84 6.82
C LEU A 279 8.27 13.52 6.23
N THR A 280 7.38 12.75 5.61
CA THR A 280 6.13 13.25 5.02
C THR A 280 5.19 13.86 6.06
N LEU A 281 4.99 13.20 7.22
CA LEU A 281 4.16 13.72 8.29
C LEU A 281 4.78 14.95 8.98
N ASN A 282 6.12 15.02 9.05
CA ASN A 282 6.81 16.23 9.49
C ASN A 282 6.56 17.41 8.52
N LYS A 283 6.63 17.16 7.20
CA LYS A 283 6.31 18.16 6.16
C LYS A 283 4.84 18.57 6.18
N LEU A 284 3.91 17.66 6.52
CA LEU A 284 2.50 17.97 6.73
C LEU A 284 2.32 18.97 7.91
N GLY A 285 3.16 18.92 8.94
CA GLY A 285 3.25 19.97 9.95
C GLY A 285 2.00 20.12 10.83
N LEU A 286 1.29 19.02 11.10
CA LEU A 286 0.25 19.00 12.14
C LEU A 286 0.92 19.04 13.52
N LYS A 287 0.27 19.67 14.49
CA LYS A 287 0.81 19.77 15.85
C LYS A 287 0.74 18.41 16.56
N THR A 288 1.84 18.01 17.19
CA THR A 288 1.91 16.80 18.02
C THR A 288 1.09 16.99 19.31
N VAL A 289 0.22 16.03 19.59
CA VAL A 289 -0.61 15.92 20.80
C VAL A 289 -0.02 14.88 21.77
N GLN A 290 0.52 13.79 21.24
CA GLN A 290 1.21 12.76 22.01
C GLN A 290 2.43 12.29 21.24
N GLU A 291 3.59 12.36 21.90
CA GLU A 291 4.88 11.95 21.34
C GLU A 291 4.97 10.43 21.09
N TRP A 292 6.02 10.05 20.37
CA TRP A 292 6.35 8.67 20.00
C TRP A 292 6.32 7.71 21.20
N THR A 293 5.29 6.86 21.26
CA THR A 293 5.04 5.97 22.39
C THR A 293 4.77 4.55 21.90
N PRO A 294 5.23 3.51 22.62
CA PRO A 294 4.97 2.14 22.23
C PRO A 294 3.50 1.81 22.43
N TRP A 295 2.97 0.93 21.57
CA TRP A 295 1.70 0.26 21.79
C TRP A 295 1.91 -1.25 21.89
N TYR A 296 0.97 -1.93 22.55
CA TYR A 296 1.15 -3.32 22.95
C TYR A 296 0.07 -4.25 22.37
N ASP A 297 0.47 -5.47 22.08
CA ASP A 297 -0.41 -6.56 21.64
C ASP A 297 -0.01 -7.88 22.31
N HIS A 298 -0.82 -8.31 23.29
CA HIS A 298 -0.55 -9.46 24.17
C HIS A 298 0.84 -9.41 24.82
N GLN A 299 1.08 -8.37 25.63
CA GLN A 299 2.32 -8.18 26.40
C GLN A 299 3.59 -7.95 25.55
N GLN A 300 3.48 -7.91 24.23
CA GLN A 300 4.57 -7.58 23.31
C GLN A 300 4.39 -6.18 22.75
N VAL A 301 5.48 -5.47 22.47
CA VAL A 301 5.42 -4.23 21.69
C VAL A 301 4.95 -4.58 20.28
N GLY A 302 3.78 -4.07 19.92
CA GLY A 302 3.21 -4.20 18.58
C GLY A 302 3.80 -3.18 17.60
N GLY A 303 4.33 -2.07 18.12
CA GLY A 303 4.99 -1.00 17.38
C GLY A 303 4.91 0.31 18.17
N TRP A 304 4.87 1.43 17.46
CA TRP A 304 4.83 2.77 18.07
C TRP A 304 3.70 3.61 17.50
N THR A 305 3.27 4.62 18.24
CA THR A 305 2.27 5.58 17.79
C THR A 305 2.67 6.99 18.15
N ILE A 306 2.28 7.94 17.30
CA ILE A 306 2.33 9.37 17.53
C ILE A 306 0.97 9.94 17.16
N LEU A 307 0.45 10.84 18.00
CA LEU A 307 -0.84 11.49 17.76
C LEU A 307 -0.59 12.95 17.40
N TYR A 308 -1.18 13.37 16.29
CA TYR A 308 -1.26 14.76 15.88
C TYR A 308 -2.70 15.26 16.02
N GLU A 309 -2.90 16.58 15.92
CA GLU A 309 -4.25 17.16 15.85
C GLU A 309 -5.00 16.63 14.61
N GLY A 310 -5.91 15.68 14.82
CA GLY A 310 -6.78 15.07 13.81
C GLY A 310 -6.17 13.93 12.97
N LEU A 311 -4.92 13.52 13.25
CA LEU A 311 -4.25 12.41 12.56
C LEU A 311 -3.52 11.50 13.55
N THR A 312 -3.65 10.19 13.38
CA THR A 312 -2.91 9.17 14.14
C THR A 312 -1.92 8.46 13.24
N PHE A 313 -0.66 8.35 13.64
CA PHE A 313 0.33 7.50 12.96
C PHE A 313 0.68 6.30 13.84
N VAL A 314 0.74 5.11 13.24
CA VAL A 314 1.05 3.85 13.91
C VAL A 314 2.07 3.05 13.12
N THR A 315 3.16 2.62 13.73
CA THR A 315 4.06 1.61 13.15
C THR A 315 3.69 0.21 13.61
N ILE A 316 3.96 -0.78 12.76
CA ILE A 316 3.75 -2.18 13.07
C ILE A 316 5.10 -2.90 13.00
N ARG A 317 5.53 -3.39 14.16
CA ARG A 317 6.84 -4.02 14.34
C ARG A 317 6.89 -5.37 13.64
N GLY A 318 7.89 -5.55 12.78
CA GLY A 318 8.15 -6.77 12.02
C GLY A 318 7.26 -6.95 10.79
N ALA A 319 6.52 -5.92 10.37
CA ALA A 319 5.66 -5.99 9.21
C ALA A 319 6.29 -5.30 7.99
N GLY A 320 6.14 -5.92 6.82
CA GLY A 320 6.51 -5.33 5.54
C GLY A 320 5.43 -4.38 5.00
N HIS A 321 5.44 -4.17 3.69
CA HIS A 321 4.56 -3.27 2.97
C HIS A 321 3.08 -3.64 3.17
N GLU A 322 2.76 -4.91 2.96
CA GLU A 322 1.42 -5.47 3.19
C GLU A 322 1.26 -5.87 4.66
N VAL A 323 1.06 -4.88 5.53
CA VAL A 323 1.00 -5.10 6.98
C VAL A 323 0.01 -6.22 7.39
N PRO A 324 -1.21 -6.32 6.83
CA PRO A 324 -2.14 -7.40 7.18
C PRO A 324 -1.63 -8.80 6.81
N LEU A 325 -0.78 -8.92 5.79
CA LEU A 325 -0.16 -10.19 5.40
C LEU A 325 0.92 -10.60 6.41
N HIS A 326 1.79 -9.67 6.80
CA HIS A 326 2.94 -9.95 7.65
C HIS A 326 2.59 -10.05 9.15
N ALA A 327 1.62 -9.26 9.60
CA ALA A 327 1.24 -9.15 11.00
C ALA A 327 -0.29 -9.11 11.18
N PRO A 328 -1.03 -10.16 10.78
CA PRO A 328 -2.49 -10.15 10.69
C PRO A 328 -3.19 -9.81 12.01
N ARG A 329 -2.66 -10.29 13.14
CA ARG A 329 -3.20 -9.99 14.48
C ARG A 329 -3.05 -8.52 14.84
N GLN A 330 -1.86 -7.97 14.63
CA GLN A 330 -1.54 -6.56 14.85
C GLN A 330 -2.38 -5.66 13.93
N ALA A 331 -2.52 -6.04 12.67
CA ALA A 331 -3.35 -5.35 11.69
C ALA A 331 -4.83 -5.34 12.08
N LEU A 332 -5.35 -6.47 12.58
CA LEU A 332 -6.73 -6.54 13.09
C LEU A 332 -6.92 -5.64 14.32
N SER A 333 -5.93 -5.59 15.22
CA SER A 333 -5.94 -4.69 16.37
C SER A 333 -5.97 -3.23 15.91
N LEU A 334 -5.07 -2.84 15.00
CA LEU A 334 -5.03 -1.50 14.39
C LEU A 334 -6.39 -1.13 13.78
N PHE A 335 -6.94 -2.00 12.93
CA PHE A 335 -8.21 -1.76 12.25
C PHE A 335 -9.38 -1.60 13.23
N SER A 336 -9.43 -2.46 14.24
CA SER A 336 -10.49 -2.41 15.28
C SER A 336 -10.43 -1.10 16.08
N HIS A 337 -9.22 -0.62 16.41
CA HIS A 337 -9.03 0.64 17.13
C HIS A 337 -9.39 1.86 16.27
N PHE A 338 -9.04 1.84 14.98
CA PHE A 338 -9.45 2.87 14.02
C PHE A 338 -10.97 2.99 13.92
N LEU A 339 -11.67 1.86 13.76
CA LEU A 339 -13.13 1.84 13.67
C LEU A 339 -13.80 2.31 14.97
N ALA A 340 -13.24 1.92 16.13
CA ALA A 340 -13.77 2.27 17.44
C ALA A 340 -13.41 3.69 17.92
N ASP A 341 -12.61 4.44 17.16
CA ASP A 341 -12.03 5.74 17.57
C ASP A 341 -11.24 5.66 18.88
N LYS A 342 -10.45 4.61 19.04
CA LYS A 342 -9.65 4.38 20.24
C LYS A 342 -8.17 4.46 19.91
N LYS A 343 -7.40 5.02 20.83
CA LYS A 343 -5.94 4.97 20.77
C LYS A 343 -5.47 3.51 20.83
N MET A 344 -4.31 3.22 20.24
CA MET A 344 -3.66 1.92 20.38
C MET A 344 -3.38 1.59 21.87
N PRO A 345 -3.38 0.31 22.28
CA PRO A 345 -3.23 -0.07 23.68
C PRO A 345 -1.91 0.44 24.28
N PRO A 346 -1.94 1.28 25.35
CA PRO A 346 -0.74 1.94 25.87
C PRO A 346 0.02 1.10 26.91
N THR A 347 -0.55 0.00 27.39
CA THR A 347 0.02 -0.85 28.44
C THR A 347 0.16 -2.29 27.99
N ALA A 348 1.20 -2.96 28.46
CA ALA A 348 1.41 -4.39 28.22
C ALA A 348 0.39 -5.29 28.96
N PHE A 349 -0.21 -4.75 30.03
CA PHE A 349 -1.15 -5.44 30.91
C PHE A 349 -2.51 -4.71 30.91
N PRO A 350 -3.65 -5.44 30.99
CA PRO A 350 -4.99 -4.86 31.09
C PRO A 350 -5.22 -4.01 32.34
#